data_AF-A0A1B6L018-F1
#
_entry.id   AF-A0A1B6L018-F1
#
_cell.length_a   1.000
_cell.length_b   1.000
_cell.length_c   1.000
_cell.angle_alpha   90.00
_cell.angle_beta   90.00
_cell.angle_gamma   90.00
#
_symmetry.space_group_name_H-M   'P 1'
#
loop_
_entity.id
_entity.type
_entity.pdbx_description
1 polymer ?
#
loop_
_entity_poly.entity_id
_entity_poly.type
_entity_poly.pdbx_seq_one_letter_code
_entity_poly.pdbx_strand_id
1 'polypeptide(L)'
;EEMYKGLNMLNETHFFEAYFGMFQWADHYNMRRLRELVNVSDWRSHGNVAIANAWYQPAENAITFPAGFLQPPLFDAKVPKYINFARIGMVIGHEIIHGFDDKGSQFDYKGN
;
A
#
# COMPACT_ATOMS: atom_id res chain seq x y z
N GLU A 1 18.17 -1.85 6.92
CA GLU A 1 18.52 -2.48 8.20
C GLU A 1 17.85 -1.84 9.42
N GLU A 2 17.61 -0.52 9.47
CA GLU A 2 16.98 0.10 10.66
C GLU A 2 15.51 -0.25 10.90
N MET A 3 14.70 -0.49 9.85
CA MET A 3 13.27 -0.77 10.00
C MET A 3 13.04 -1.96 10.94
N TYR A 4 13.64 -3.11 10.66
CA TYR A 4 13.46 -4.34 11.44
C TYR A 4 14.32 -4.41 12.70
N LYS A 5 14.92 -3.28 13.13
CA LYS A 5 15.72 -3.25 14.35
C LYS A 5 14.84 -3.66 15.55
N GLY A 6 15.33 -4.62 16.32
CA GLY A 6 14.63 -5.18 17.47
C GLY A 6 13.60 -6.27 17.14
N LEU A 7 13.39 -6.62 15.85
CA LEU A 7 12.63 -7.80 15.48
C LEU A 7 13.54 -9.03 15.67
N ASN A 8 13.21 -9.89 16.63
CA ASN A 8 13.94 -11.14 16.87
C ASN A 8 13.13 -12.31 16.30
N MET A 9 13.52 -12.79 15.12
CA MET A 9 12.96 -14.01 14.54
C MET A 9 13.67 -15.20 15.19
N LEU A 10 13.15 -15.66 16.33
CA LEU A 10 13.67 -16.86 16.98
C LEU A 10 13.55 -18.07 16.03
N ASN A 11 14.55 -18.94 16.12
CA ASN A 11 14.86 -20.14 15.31
C ASN A 11 13.66 -20.85 14.63
N GLU A 12 13.89 -21.41 13.43
CA GLU A 12 12.89 -22.00 12.50
C GLU A 12 11.93 -23.06 13.11
N THR A 13 12.25 -23.56 14.31
CA THR A 13 11.48 -24.56 15.05
C THR A 13 10.38 -23.98 15.95
N HIS A 14 10.35 -22.66 16.20
CA HIS A 14 9.46 -21.99 17.14
C HIS A 14 8.56 -20.97 16.43
N PHE A 15 7.71 -21.47 15.52
CA PHE A 15 6.86 -20.63 14.66
C PHE A 15 5.92 -19.74 15.47
N PHE A 16 5.32 -20.27 16.55
CA PHE A 16 4.36 -19.51 17.36
C PHE A 16 5.03 -18.31 18.05
N GLU A 17 6.20 -18.52 18.64
CA GLU A 17 6.99 -17.48 19.31
C GLU A 17 7.49 -16.44 18.32
N ALA A 18 7.96 -16.87 17.14
CA ALA A 18 8.36 -15.95 16.07
C ALA A 18 7.17 -15.11 15.58
N TYR A 19 6.02 -15.73 15.35
CA TYR A 19 4.79 -15.04 14.95
C TYR A 19 4.36 -14.02 16.01
N PHE A 20 4.28 -14.42 17.27
CA PHE A 20 3.92 -13.52 18.36
C PHE A 20 4.91 -12.35 18.51
N GLY A 21 6.22 -12.62 18.37
CA GLY A 21 7.25 -11.59 18.36
C GLY A 21 7.09 -10.57 17.22
N MET A 22 6.64 -11.00 16.04
CA MET A 22 6.32 -10.09 14.94
C MET A 22 5.15 -9.16 15.29
N PHE A 23 4.09 -9.66 15.92
CA PHE A 23 2.96 -8.82 16.36
C PHE A 23 3.39 -7.80 17.41
N GLN A 24 4.13 -8.23 18.43
CA GLN A 24 4.64 -7.32 19.47
C GLN A 24 5.53 -6.22 18.87
N TRP A 25 6.43 -6.60 17.96
CA TRP A 25 7.28 -5.63 17.27
C TRP A 25 6.45 -4.65 16.43
N ALA A 26 5.45 -5.12 15.68
CA ALA A 26 4.60 -4.30 14.84
C ALA A 26 3.75 -3.33 15.68
N ASP A 27 3.18 -3.79 16.79
CA ASP A 27 2.44 -2.96 17.73
C ASP A 27 3.34 -1.84 18.29
N HIS A 28 4.51 -2.20 18.82
CA HIS A 28 5.47 -1.23 19.33
C HIS A 28 5.91 -0.22 18.25
N TYR A 29 6.11 -0.68 17.01
CA TYR A 29 6.43 0.19 15.88
C TYR A 29 5.31 1.22 15.62
N ASN A 30 4.05 0.78 15.58
CA ASN A 30 2.92 1.67 15.35
C ASN A 30 2.69 2.63 16.53
N MET A 31 2.80 2.17 17.77
CA MET A 31 2.60 2.99 18.97
C MET A 31 3.63 4.12 19.10
N ARG A 32 4.89 3.88 18.69
CA ARG A 32 5.93 4.95 18.68
C ARG A 32 5.58 6.11 17.76
N ARG A 33 4.84 5.85 16.68
CA ARG A 33 4.48 6.85 15.67
C ARG A 33 3.27 7.70 16.04
N LEU A 34 2.58 7.41 17.14
CA LEU A 34 1.34 8.10 17.54
C LEU A 34 1.49 9.62 17.70
N ARG A 35 2.70 10.09 18.06
CA ARG A 35 3.01 11.52 18.25
C ARG A 35 3.90 12.09 17.15
N GLU A 36 4.21 11.29 16.14
CA GLU A 36 5.00 11.70 14.99
C GLU A 36 4.07 12.29 13.92
N LEU A 37 4.60 13.23 13.14
CA LEU A 37 3.88 13.73 11.96
C LEU A 37 3.85 12.64 10.88
N VAL A 38 2.73 12.59 10.15
CA VAL A 38 2.61 11.71 8.99
C VAL A 38 3.58 12.18 7.91
N ASN A 39 4.48 11.29 7.48
CA ASN A 39 5.34 11.50 6.33
C ASN A 39 4.78 10.71 5.13
N VAL A 40 4.08 11.42 4.24
CA VAL A 40 3.46 10.84 3.03
C VAL A 40 4.49 10.29 2.03
N SER A 41 5.74 10.77 2.07
CA SER A 41 6.79 10.28 1.17
C SER A 41 7.56 9.08 1.74
N ASP A 42 7.14 8.55 2.88
CA ASP A 42 7.77 7.39 3.50
C ASP A 42 7.46 6.12 2.70
N TRP A 43 8.51 5.51 2.14
CA TRP A 43 8.40 4.25 1.40
C TRP A 43 7.85 3.12 2.27
N ARG A 44 8.01 3.17 3.60
CA ARG A 44 7.55 2.12 4.50
C ARG A 44 6.03 2.00 4.52
N SER A 45 5.31 3.11 4.37
CA SER A 45 3.84 3.12 4.24
C SER A 45 3.38 2.60 2.87
N HIS A 46 4.26 2.61 1.87
CA HIS A 46 3.97 2.27 0.47
C HIS A 46 4.72 1.00 -0.01
N GLY A 47 5.34 0.25 0.90
CA GLY A 47 6.30 -0.81 0.59
C GLY A 47 5.69 -2.10 0.04
N ASN A 48 4.37 -2.17 -0.07
CA ASN A 48 3.61 -3.35 -0.50
C ASN A 48 3.67 -3.58 -2.03
N VAL A 49 4.88 -3.60 -2.60
CA VAL A 49 5.12 -3.61 -4.05
C VAL A 49 4.73 -4.91 -4.74
N ALA A 50 4.70 -6.03 -4.02
CA ALA A 50 4.42 -7.36 -4.56
C ALA A 50 2.93 -7.74 -4.56
N ILE A 51 2.05 -6.83 -4.15
CA ILE A 51 0.60 -7.08 -4.12
C ILE A 51 0.01 -6.96 -5.53
N ALA A 52 -0.86 -7.90 -5.90
CA ALA A 52 -1.65 -7.86 -7.13
C ALA A 52 -3.00 -7.17 -6.88
N ASN A 53 -2.97 -5.90 -6.47
CA ASN A 53 -4.16 -5.06 -6.24
C ASN A 53 -3.83 -3.58 -6.47
N ALA A 54 -4.83 -2.71 -6.57
CA ALA A 54 -4.70 -1.25 -6.55
C ALA A 54 -5.62 -0.66 -5.46
N TRP A 55 -5.36 0.58 -5.04
CA TRP A 55 -6.20 1.27 -4.06
C TRP A 55 -6.06 2.79 -4.09
N TYR A 56 -7.12 3.48 -3.65
CA TYR A 56 -7.15 4.88 -3.25
C TYR A 56 -7.01 5.04 -1.73
N GLN A 57 -6.24 6.02 -1.30
CA GLN A 57 -6.06 6.40 0.11
C GLN A 57 -6.58 7.83 0.33
N PRO A 58 -7.78 8.01 0.96
CA PRO A 58 -8.38 9.33 1.13
C PRO A 58 -7.53 10.32 1.93
N ALA A 59 -6.91 9.85 3.02
CA ALA A 59 -6.07 10.68 3.89
C ALA A 59 -4.80 11.23 3.21
N GLU A 60 -4.40 10.63 2.08
CA GLU A 60 -3.23 11.06 1.30
C GLU A 60 -3.64 11.62 -0.06
N ASN A 61 -4.93 11.56 -0.41
CA ASN A 61 -5.47 11.86 -1.74
C ASN A 61 -4.62 11.24 -2.86
N ALA A 62 -4.31 9.94 -2.72
CA ALA A 62 -3.36 9.23 -3.57
C ALA A 62 -3.92 7.90 -4.07
N ILE A 63 -3.61 7.56 -5.32
CA ILE A 63 -3.87 6.24 -5.92
C ILE A 63 -2.55 5.46 -6.02
N THR A 64 -2.58 4.19 -5.66
CA THR A 64 -1.37 3.33 -5.64
C THR A 64 -1.53 2.14 -6.57
N PHE A 65 -0.52 1.95 -7.43
CA PHE A 65 -0.40 0.81 -8.35
C PHE A 65 0.92 0.08 -8.07
N PRO A 66 0.92 -0.96 -7.23
CA PRO A 66 2.09 -1.77 -6.96
C PRO A 66 2.64 -2.43 -8.22
N ALA A 67 3.95 -2.69 -8.24
CA ALA A 67 4.61 -3.39 -9.35
C ALA A 67 3.99 -4.77 -9.62
N GLY A 68 3.57 -5.49 -8.57
CA GLY A 68 2.88 -6.78 -8.66
C GLY A 68 1.52 -6.72 -9.36
N PHE A 69 0.94 -5.54 -9.55
CA PHE A 69 -0.31 -5.36 -10.29
C PHE A 69 -0.08 -4.97 -11.76
N LEU A 70 1.08 -4.41 -12.10
CA LEU A 70 1.43 -3.91 -13.44
C LEU A 70 1.98 -5.00 -14.35
N GLN A 71 1.25 -6.10 -14.50
CA GLN A 71 1.62 -7.26 -15.30
C GLN A 71 0.44 -7.75 -16.16
N PRO A 72 0.68 -8.62 -17.16
CA PRO A 72 -0.40 -9.24 -17.92
C PRO A 72 -1.38 -10.01 -17.01
N PRO A 73 -2.69 -9.99 -17.28
CA PRO A 73 -3.31 -9.37 -18.46
C PRO A 73 -3.50 -7.86 -18.34
N LEU A 74 -3.36 -7.26 -17.16
CA LEU A 74 -3.76 -5.87 -16.89
C LEU A 74 -2.92 -4.83 -17.66
N PHE A 75 -1.60 -5.02 -17.71
CA PHE A 75 -0.68 -4.16 -18.44
C PHE A 75 0.35 -4.96 -19.22
N ASP A 76 0.53 -4.60 -20.49
CA ASP A 76 1.64 -5.09 -21.32
C ASP A 76 2.13 -3.97 -22.26
N ALA A 77 3.41 -3.63 -22.19
CA ALA A 77 4.00 -2.60 -23.04
C ALA A 77 4.02 -2.98 -24.55
N LYS A 78 3.83 -4.26 -24.89
CA LYS A 78 3.88 -4.78 -26.26
C LYS A 78 2.54 -4.77 -26.97
N VAL A 79 1.42 -4.58 -26.25
CA VAL A 79 0.09 -4.55 -26.87
C VAL A 79 -0.28 -3.13 -27.34
N PRO A 80 -1.19 -2.99 -28.31
CA PRO A 80 -1.72 -1.68 -28.69
C PRO A 80 -2.28 -0.94 -27.47
N LYS A 81 -2.03 0.38 -27.41
CA LYS A 81 -2.39 1.23 -26.25
C LYS A 81 -3.86 1.08 -25.84
N TYR A 82 -4.79 0.95 -26.80
CA TYR A 82 -6.21 0.83 -26.51
C TYR A 82 -6.55 -0.39 -25.64
N ILE A 83 -5.76 -1.47 -25.71
CA ILE A 83 -5.91 -2.64 -24.83
C ILE A 83 -5.54 -2.26 -23.40
N ASN A 84 -4.42 -1.58 -23.19
CA ASN A 84 -4.02 -1.10 -21.86
C ASN A 84 -5.02 -0.07 -21.32
N PHE A 85 -5.54 0.84 -22.15
CA PHE A 85 -6.60 1.77 -21.74
C PHE A 85 -7.86 1.05 -21.26
N ALA A 86 -8.31 0.00 -21.96
CA ALA A 86 -9.46 -0.78 -21.54
C ALA A 86 -9.22 -1.60 -20.27
N ARG A 87 -7.97 -2.03 -20.03
CA ARG A 87 -7.57 -2.84 -18.87
C ARG A 87 -7.11 -1.95 -17.72
N ILE A 88 -5.81 -1.69 -17.60
CA ILE A 88 -5.27 -0.86 -16.51
C ILE A 88 -5.86 0.55 -16.49
N GLY A 89 -6.22 1.12 -17.64
CA GLY A 89 -6.88 2.44 -17.68
C GLY A 89 -8.25 2.47 -17.00
N MET A 90 -9.03 1.39 -17.08
CA MET A 90 -10.28 1.27 -16.33
C MET A 90 -10.01 1.25 -14.82
N VAL A 91 -8.97 0.52 -14.37
CA VAL A 91 -8.61 0.48 -12.94
C VAL A 91 -8.09 1.82 -12.46
N ILE A 92 -7.28 2.53 -13.26
CA ILE A 92 -6.88 3.91 -12.96
C ILE A 92 -8.11 4.80 -12.78
N GLY A 93 -9.09 4.70 -13.67
CA GLY A 93 -10.36 5.42 -13.53
C GLY A 93 -11.13 5.04 -12.27
N HIS A 94 -11.18 3.76 -11.92
CA HIS A 94 -11.82 3.25 -10.71
C HIS A 94 -11.21 3.86 -9.44
N GLU A 95 -9.88 3.84 -9.31
CA GLU A 95 -9.20 4.41 -8.14
C GLU A 95 -9.35 5.94 -8.06
N ILE A 96 -9.41 6.64 -9.20
CA ILE A 96 -9.69 8.08 -9.21
C ILE A 96 -11.11 8.35 -8.70
N ILE A 97 -12.10 7.54 -9.12
CA ILE A 97 -13.50 7.72 -8.72
C ILE A 97 -13.68 7.46 -7.22
N HIS A 98 -12.84 6.64 -6.58
CA HIS A 98 -12.85 6.52 -5.12
C HIS A 98 -12.59 7.83 -4.38
N GLY A 99 -11.92 8.82 -5.00
CA GLY A 99 -11.83 10.17 -4.45
C GLY A 99 -13.14 10.97 -4.46
N PHE A 100 -14.16 10.48 -5.16
CA PHE A 100 -15.44 11.16 -5.36
C PHE A 100 -16.64 10.27 -4.99
N ASP A 101 -16.42 9.09 -4.43
CA ASP A 101 -17.51 8.23 -3.95
C ASP A 101 -18.11 8.77 -2.64
N ASP A 102 -19.05 8.03 -2.05
CA ASP A 102 -19.76 8.42 -0.82
C ASP A 102 -18.82 8.70 0.37
N LYS A 103 -17.61 8.11 0.38
CA LYS A 103 -16.60 8.30 1.40
C LYS A 103 -15.53 9.29 0.96
N GLY A 104 -14.99 9.14 -0.25
CA GLY A 104 -13.93 10.00 -0.76
C GLY A 104 -14.33 11.46 -0.87
N SER A 105 -15.59 11.72 -1.24
CA SER A 105 -16.13 13.08 -1.34
C SER A 105 -16.20 13.84 -0.01
N GLN A 106 -15.98 13.17 1.11
CA GLN A 106 -15.90 13.80 2.43
C GLN A 106 -14.52 14.40 2.73
N PHE A 107 -13.52 14.12 1.88
CA PHE A 107 -12.14 14.58 2.05
C PHE A 107 -11.81 15.70 1.07
N ASP A 108 -11.08 16.71 1.56
CA ASP A 108 -10.49 17.73 0.70
C ASP A 108 -9.25 17.23 -0.06
N TYR A 109 -8.67 18.08 -0.90
CA TYR A 109 -7.49 17.73 -1.70
C TYR A 109 -6.24 17.42 -0.87
N LYS A 110 -6.25 17.73 0.43
CA LYS A 110 -5.18 17.42 1.40
C LYS A 110 -5.52 16.21 2.28
N GLY A 111 -6.68 15.58 2.08
CA GLY A 111 -7.11 14.42 2.84
C GLY A 111 -7.70 14.73 4.22
N ASN A 112 -8.33 15.90 4.41
CA ASN A 112 -9.07 16.25 5.65
C ASN A 112 -10.58 16.23 5.46
#